data_AF-A0AA42H9B3-F1
#
_entry.id   AF-A0AA42H9B3-F1
#
_cell.length_a   1.000
_cell.length_b   1.000
_cell.length_c   1.000
_cell.angle_alpha   90.00
_cell.angle_beta   90.00
_cell.angle_gamma   90.00
#
_symmetry.space_group_name_H-M   'P 1'
#
loop_
_entity.id
_entity.type
_entity.pdbx_description
1 polymer ?
#
loop_
_entity_poly.entity_id
_entity_poly.type
_entity_poly.pdbx_seq_one_letter_code
_entity_poly.pdbx_strand_id
1 'polypeptide(L)'
;MNKTDLAERYRGYIACLNEQDWPGLGTFVHDEVHYNGQRVGLAGYRAMLENDFRTISDLRFDVQQLIVDPPQVACRLQFDCTPTGILFDLPVNGRRVREVWSVIDKAAIAAQIG
;
A
#
# COMPACT_ATOMS: atom_id res chain seq x y z
N MET A 1 14.91 -3.18 -13.59
CA MET A 1 14.69 -4.19 -12.53
C MET A 1 14.03 -5.41 -13.14
N ASN A 2 14.50 -6.62 -12.87
CA ASN A 2 13.89 -7.83 -13.45
C ASN A 2 12.61 -8.23 -12.66
N LYS A 3 11.90 -9.26 -13.13
CA LYS A 3 10.63 -9.71 -12.51
C LYS A 3 10.79 -10.14 -11.04
N THR A 4 11.87 -10.85 -10.70
CA THR A 4 12.15 -11.32 -9.35
C THR A 4 12.46 -10.14 -8.43
N ASP A 5 13.37 -9.26 -8.85
CA ASP A 5 13.75 -8.07 -8.09
C ASP A 5 12.53 -7.17 -7.80
N LEU A 6 11.63 -6.99 -8.78
CA LEU A 6 10.41 -6.17 -8.63
C LEU A 6 9.42 -6.81 -7.66
N ALA A 7 9.30 -8.15 -7.68
CA ALA A 7 8.48 -8.89 -6.72
C ALA A 7 9.04 -8.74 -5.30
N GLU A 8 10.35 -8.87 -5.12
CA GLU A 8 11.03 -8.71 -3.82
C GLU A 8 10.89 -7.28 -3.30
N ARG A 9 11.11 -6.26 -4.14
CA ARG A 9 10.94 -4.86 -3.78
C ARG A 9 9.50 -4.56 -3.34
N TYR A 10 8.51 -5.11 -4.03
CA TYR A 10 7.11 -4.93 -3.63
C TYR A 10 6.80 -5.62 -2.29
N ARG A 11 7.35 -6.81 -2.03
CA ARG A 11 7.20 -7.48 -0.73
C ARG A 11 7.89 -6.73 0.41
N GLY A 12 9.08 -6.16 0.15
CA GLY A 12 9.77 -5.29 1.10
C GLY A 12 8.95 -4.04 1.44
N TYR A 13 8.31 -3.43 0.44
CA TYR A 13 7.35 -2.34 0.65
C TYR A 13 6.21 -2.75 1.59
N ILE A 14 5.58 -3.91 1.36
CA ILE A 14 4.50 -4.41 2.23
C ILE A 14 5.00 -4.71 3.66
N ALA A 15 6.21 -5.25 3.81
CA ALA A 15 6.82 -5.46 5.12
C ALA A 15 7.03 -4.13 5.87
N CYS A 16 7.61 -3.13 5.20
CA CYS A 16 7.78 -1.77 5.72
C CYS A 16 6.45 -1.17 6.20
N LEU A 17 5.37 -1.32 5.43
CA LEU A 17 4.03 -0.88 5.86
C LEU A 17 3.54 -1.59 7.10
N ASN A 18 3.64 -2.92 7.14
CA ASN A 18 3.17 -3.73 8.27
C ASN A 18 3.98 -3.50 9.56
N GLU A 19 5.25 -3.12 9.44
CA GLU A 19 6.12 -2.73 10.56
C GLU A 19 5.96 -1.25 10.95
N GLN A 20 5.19 -0.49 10.18
CA GLN A 20 5.04 0.97 10.34
C GLN A 20 6.39 1.70 10.30
N ASP A 21 7.34 1.22 9.48
CA ASP A 21 8.67 1.81 9.30
C ASP A 21 8.59 3.05 8.39
N TRP A 22 8.02 4.13 8.91
CA TRP A 22 7.87 5.39 8.20
C TRP A 22 9.18 6.05 7.79
N PRO A 23 10.27 5.98 8.59
CA PRO A 23 11.59 6.41 8.13
C PRO A 23 12.10 5.62 6.92
N GLY A 24 11.85 4.30 6.87
CA GLY A 24 12.28 3.44 5.77
C GLY A 24 11.44 3.55 4.49
N LEU A 25 10.22 4.10 4.56
CA LEU A 25 9.25 4.15 3.46
C LEU A 25 9.81 4.77 2.16
N GLY A 26 10.68 5.78 2.26
CA GLY A 26 11.32 6.43 1.11
C GLY A 26 12.22 5.50 0.28
N THR A 27 12.61 4.34 0.82
CA THR A 27 13.34 3.30 0.08
C THR A 27 12.45 2.65 -0.98
N PHE A 28 11.13 2.67 -0.79
CA PHE A 28 10.16 1.98 -1.64
C PHE A 28 9.26 2.92 -2.44
N VAL A 29 9.02 4.12 -1.91
CA VAL A 29 8.10 5.12 -2.47
C VAL A 29 8.88 6.38 -2.81
N HIS A 30 8.73 6.88 -4.03
CA HIS A 30 9.43 8.07 -4.49
C HIS A 30 8.82 9.35 -3.90
N ASP A 31 9.66 10.38 -3.80
CA ASP A 31 9.29 11.71 -3.31
C ASP A 31 8.11 12.33 -4.06
N GLU A 32 7.92 11.93 -5.30
CA GLU A 32 6.90 12.42 -6.23
C GLU A 32 5.80 11.40 -6.53
N VAL A 33 5.46 10.55 -5.57
CA VAL A 33 4.42 9.53 -5.77
C VAL A 33 3.04 10.13 -6.12
N HIS A 34 2.37 9.47 -7.06
CA HIS A 34 0.98 9.71 -7.40
C HIS A 34 0.10 8.62 -6.77
N TYR A 35 -1.02 9.04 -6.19
CA TYR A 35 -2.05 8.16 -5.64
C TYR A 35 -3.38 8.45 -6.33
N ASN A 36 -4.00 7.42 -6.92
CA ASN A 36 -5.23 7.54 -7.72
C ASN A 36 -5.18 8.68 -8.76
N GLY A 37 -4.05 8.84 -9.43
CA GLY A 37 -3.82 9.87 -10.46
C GLY A 37 -3.41 11.25 -9.93
N GLN A 38 -3.52 11.51 -8.62
CA GLN A 38 -3.12 12.78 -8.02
C GLN A 38 -1.70 12.71 -7.45
N ARG A 39 -0.87 13.71 -7.74
CA ARG A 39 0.46 13.84 -7.13
C ARG A 39 0.31 14.24 -5.66
N VAL A 40 0.75 13.37 -4.76
CA VAL A 40 0.67 13.58 -3.29
C VAL A 40 2.05 13.68 -2.65
N GLY A 41 3.07 13.14 -3.32
CA GLY A 41 4.44 13.07 -2.82
C GLY A 41 4.61 12.15 -1.62
N LEU A 42 5.86 11.85 -1.24
CA LEU A 42 6.16 10.89 -0.18
C LEU A 42 5.54 11.32 1.16
N ALA A 43 5.60 12.61 1.50
CA ALA A 43 5.02 13.14 2.73
C ALA A 43 3.49 12.95 2.78
N GLY A 44 2.79 13.25 1.68
CA GLY A 44 1.33 13.07 1.60
C GLY A 44 0.93 11.60 1.63
N TYR A 45 1.68 10.74 0.93
CA TYR A 45 1.48 9.30 0.94
C TYR A 45 1.68 8.69 2.32
N ARG A 46 2.73 9.11 3.04
CA ARG A 46 2.99 8.72 4.43
C ARG A 46 1.85 9.16 5.35
N ALA A 47 1.42 10.42 5.26
CA ALA A 47 0.35 10.95 6.12
C ALA A 47 -0.96 10.18 5.95
N MET A 48 -1.29 9.78 4.73
CA MET A 48 -2.43 8.91 4.43
C MET A 48 -2.31 7.56 5.15
N LEU A 49 -1.17 6.88 5.03
CA LEU A 49 -0.92 5.59 5.69
C LEU A 49 -0.94 5.70 7.23
N GLU A 50 -0.30 6.72 7.79
CA GLU A 50 -0.33 6.98 9.25
C GLU A 50 -1.77 7.20 9.75
N ASN A 51 -2.63 7.83 8.95
CA ASN A 51 -4.04 7.99 9.26
C ASN A 51 -4.80 6.65 9.20
N ASP A 52 -4.51 5.80 8.21
CA ASP A 52 -5.11 4.48 8.10
C ASP A 52 -4.80 3.61 9.33
N PHE A 53 -3.53 3.54 9.75
CA PHE A 53 -3.12 2.79 10.95
C PHE A 53 -3.68 3.39 12.25
N ARG A 54 -3.94 4.69 12.30
CA ARG A 54 -4.62 5.33 13.44
C ARG A 54 -6.10 4.94 13.51
N THR A 55 -6.74 4.79 12.35
CA THR A 55 -8.17 4.46 12.23
C THR A 55 -8.42 2.96 12.37
N ILE A 56 -7.44 2.14 11.97
CA ILE A 56 -7.49 0.68 11.89
C ILE A 56 -6.22 0.16 12.57
N SER A 57 -6.23 0.07 13.89
CA SER A 57 -5.03 -0.27 14.68
C SER A 57 -4.51 -1.69 14.43
N ASP A 58 -5.38 -2.61 13.98
CA ASP A 58 -5.06 -3.97 13.58
C ASP A 58 -4.87 -4.12 12.06
N LEU A 59 -4.68 -3.01 11.33
CA LEU A 59 -4.43 -3.04 9.89
C LEU A 59 -3.18 -3.86 9.58
N ARG A 60 -3.35 -4.83 8.69
CA ARG A 60 -2.27 -5.62 8.13
C ARG A 60 -2.53 -5.86 6.65
N PHE A 61 -1.51 -5.61 5.84
CA PHE A 61 -1.48 -5.88 4.42
C PHE A 61 -1.03 -7.32 4.20
N ASP A 62 -1.95 -8.21 3.85
CA ASP A 62 -1.65 -9.61 3.55
C ASP A 62 -1.69 -9.87 2.04
N VAL A 63 -0.57 -10.32 1.46
CA VAL A 63 -0.43 -10.51 0.00
C VAL A 63 -0.89 -11.92 -0.37
N GLN A 64 -2.10 -12.00 -0.91
CA GLN A 64 -2.70 -13.26 -1.37
C GLN A 64 -2.26 -13.65 -2.80
N GLN A 65 -2.04 -12.66 -3.66
CA GLN A 65 -1.54 -12.88 -5.02
C GLN A 65 -0.69 -11.68 -5.45
N LEU A 66 0.41 -11.97 -6.13
CA LEU A 66 1.29 -10.97 -6.71
C LEU A 66 1.58 -11.36 -8.16
N ILE A 67 1.18 -10.51 -9.10
CA ILE A 67 1.50 -10.66 -10.53
C ILE A 67 2.48 -9.55 -10.88
N VAL A 68 3.60 -9.95 -11.48
CA VAL A 68 4.65 -9.02 -11.89
C VAL A 68 4.91 -9.20 -13.37
N ASP A 69 4.75 -8.09 -14.09
CA ASP A 69 5.11 -7.93 -15.50
C ASP A 69 5.83 -6.59 -15.64
N PRO A 70 7.16 -6.56 -15.49
CA PRO A 70 7.89 -5.32 -15.37
C PRO A 70 7.56 -4.32 -16.51
N PRO A 71 7.31 -3.04 -16.17
CA PRO A 71 7.57 -2.44 -14.86
C PRO A 71 6.36 -2.46 -13.91
N GLN A 72 5.32 -3.21 -14.23
CA GLN A 72 4.05 -3.22 -13.52
C GLN A 72 3.98 -4.35 -12.47
N VAL A 73 3.24 -4.05 -11.41
CA VAL A 73 2.86 -5.01 -10.37
C VAL A 73 1.37 -4.87 -10.13
N ALA A 74 0.67 -6.00 -10.13
CA ALA A 74 -0.68 -6.10 -9.62
C ALA A 74 -0.66 -6.99 -8.37
N CYS A 75 -1.35 -6.56 -7.32
CA CYS A 75 -1.38 -7.28 -6.05
C CYS A 75 -2.82 -7.46 -5.58
N ARG A 76 -3.13 -8.66 -5.09
CA ARG A 76 -4.35 -9.00 -4.36
C ARG A 76 -4.02 -8.95 -2.87
N LEU A 77 -4.58 -7.98 -2.16
CA LEU A 77 -4.43 -7.88 -0.72
C LEU A 77 -5.66 -8.47 -0.02
N GLN A 78 -5.46 -9.08 1.14
CA GLN A 78 -6.54 -9.40 2.06
C GLN A 78 -6.37 -8.54 3.31
N PHE A 79 -7.48 -8.04 3.82
CA PHE A 79 -7.54 -7.26 5.04
C PHE A 79 -8.53 -7.94 5.97
N ASP A 80 -8.05 -8.29 7.15
CA ASP A 80 -8.85 -8.86 8.22
C ASP A 80 -8.68 -8.00 9.46
N CYS A 81 -9.42 -6.89 9.50
CA CYS A 81 -9.19 -5.79 10.43
C CYS A 81 -10.49 -5.16 10.95
N THR A 82 -10.34 -4.26 11.92
CA THR A 82 -11.44 -3.67 12.69
C THR A 82 -11.38 -2.13 12.64
N PRO A 83 -11.78 -1.51 11.52
CA PRO A 83 -11.80 -0.06 11.39
C PRO A 83 -12.73 0.58 12.44
N THR A 84 -12.22 1.53 13.21
CA THR A 84 -13.01 2.22 14.25
C THR A 84 -13.90 3.34 13.70
N GLY A 85 -13.71 3.74 12.44
CA GLY A 85 -14.47 4.79 11.77
C GLY A 85 -14.90 4.41 10.36
N ILE A 86 -14.58 5.26 9.40
CA ILE A 86 -14.90 5.08 7.98
C ILE A 86 -13.76 4.31 7.30
N LEU A 87 -14.12 3.34 6.46
CA LEU A 87 -13.21 2.69 5.52
C LEU A 87 -13.84 2.75 4.12
N PHE A 88 -13.14 3.31 3.13
CA PHE A 88 -13.65 3.52 1.76
C PHE A 88 -15.04 4.18 1.72
N ASP A 89 -15.21 5.28 2.45
CA ASP A 89 -16.50 6.00 2.60
C ASP A 89 -17.64 5.20 3.24
N LEU A 90 -17.37 3.98 3.72
CA LEU A 90 -18.33 3.16 4.45
C LEU A 90 -18.12 3.28 5.96
N PRO A 91 -19.16 3.58 6.76
CA PRO A 91 -19.07 3.61 8.22
C PRO A 91 -19.00 2.18 8.75
N VAL A 92 -17.78 1.66 8.91
CA VAL A 92 -17.56 0.30 9.38
C VAL A 92 -17.81 0.20 10.90
N ASN A 93 -17.45 1.25 11.66
CA ASN A 93 -17.80 1.44 13.08
C ASN A 93 -17.47 0.22 13.97
N GLY A 94 -16.24 -0.30 13.85
CA GLY A 94 -15.75 -1.42 14.66
C GLY A 94 -16.20 -2.80 14.17
N ARG A 95 -16.87 -2.90 13.01
CA ARG A 95 -17.20 -4.18 12.40
C ARG A 95 -15.99 -4.75 11.65
N ARG A 96 -15.76 -6.05 11.79
CA ARG A 96 -14.65 -6.73 11.14
C ARG A 96 -14.86 -6.80 9.62
N VAL A 97 -13.90 -6.30 8.85
CA VAL A 97 -13.85 -6.43 7.40
C VAL A 97 -12.94 -7.61 7.08
N ARG A 98 -13.42 -8.58 6.28
CA ARG A 98 -12.69 -9.85 6.04
C ARG A 98 -11.98 -9.93 4.69
N GLU A 99 -12.51 -9.27 3.67
CA GLU A 99 -11.96 -9.33 2.31
C GLU A 99 -12.16 -7.99 1.61
N VAL A 100 -11.06 -7.35 1.19
CA VAL A 100 -11.07 -6.16 0.33
C VAL A 100 -10.06 -6.34 -0.79
N TRP A 101 -10.50 -6.10 -2.01
CA TRP A 101 -9.76 -6.28 -3.24
C TRP A 101 -9.28 -4.93 -3.73
N SER A 102 -7.96 -4.69 -3.74
CA SER A 102 -7.39 -3.47 -4.32
C SER A 102 -6.43 -3.82 -5.43
N VAL A 103 -6.70 -3.34 -6.65
CA VAL A 103 -5.74 -3.43 -7.76
C VAL A 103 -4.98 -2.11 -7.78
N ILE A 104 -3.73 -2.13 -7.36
CA ILE A 104 -2.86 -0.95 -7.42
C ILE A 104 -2.15 -0.98 -8.77
N ASP A 105 -2.65 -0.20 -9.74
CA ASP A 105 -1.92 0.08 -10.98
C ASP A 105 -0.72 0.97 -10.65
N LYS A 106 0.45 0.34 -10.57
CA LYS A 106 1.71 1.03 -10.30
C LYS A 106 2.50 1.32 -11.58
N ALA A 107 1.84 1.69 -12.68
CA ALA A 107 2.50 2.45 -13.76
C ALA A 107 3.29 3.66 -13.21
N ALA A 108 2.90 4.19 -12.04
CA ALA A 108 3.66 5.20 -11.29
C ALA A 108 4.95 4.69 -10.63
N ILE A 109 5.08 3.42 -10.24
CA ILE A 109 6.36 2.88 -9.73
C ILE A 109 7.41 2.85 -10.84
N ALA A 110 7.03 2.53 -12.08
CA ALA A 110 7.93 2.52 -13.22
C ALA A 110 8.62 3.87 -13.46
N ALA A 111 7.87 4.97 -13.31
CA ALA A 111 8.38 6.33 -13.48
C ALA A 111 9.24 6.83 -12.30
N GLN A 112 9.31 6.04 -11.21
CA GLN A 112 9.94 6.38 -9.94
C GLN A 112 11.23 5.58 -9.67
N ILE A 113 11.52 4.57 -10.49
CA ILE A 113 12.77 3.83 -10.51
C ILE A 113 13.50 4.17 -11.81
N GLY A 114 13.91 5.43 -11.91
CA GLY A 114 15.09 5.79 -12.70
C GLY A 114 16.33 5.32 -11.97
#